data_AF-A0A0J7KKP6-F1
#
_entry.id   AF-A0A0J7KKP6-F1
#
_cell.length_a   1.000
_cell.length_b   1.000
_cell.length_c   1.000
_cell.angle_alpha   90.00
_cell.angle_beta   90.00
_cell.angle_gamma   90.00
#
_symmetry.space_group_name_H-M   'P 1'
#
loop_
_entity.id
_entity.type
_entity.pdbx_description
1 polymer ?
#
loop_
_entity_poly.entity_id
_entity_poly.type
_entity_poly.pdbx_seq_one_letter_code
_entity_poly.pdbx_strand_id
1 'polypeptide(L)'
;MPGGRQIILNHPGSLNSQQLSNNQTPDGENILLKRFSEVNISEESPKETWLVRSNETCGEEELYYSGKVAVHYKGSQNTRVLEATYRCETDIKHALWCTFHTNIPDHLIKGKEYEPEGSIHKSLECICLLDSYTLKAFTECGEDYVSALQFQ
;
A
#
# COMPACT_ATOMS: atom_id res chain seq x y z
N MET A 1 2.09 9.54 19.25
CA MET A 1 1.02 8.73 18.63
C MET A 1 1.26 8.72 17.12
N PRO A 2 1.12 7.59 16.41
CA PRO A 2 1.33 7.57 14.97
C PRO A 2 0.30 8.47 14.28
N GLY A 3 0.74 9.21 13.26
CA GLY A 3 -0.10 10.13 12.49
C GLY A 3 -1.15 9.37 11.69
N GLY A 4 -0.78 8.20 11.17
CA GLY A 4 -1.67 7.35 10.36
C GLY A 4 -2.96 6.92 11.05
N ARG A 5 -2.96 6.81 12.39
CA ARG A 5 -4.14 6.36 13.14
C ARG A 5 -5.36 7.26 12.94
N GLN A 6 -5.17 8.58 12.89
CA GLN A 6 -6.29 9.51 12.74
C GLN A 6 -6.91 9.47 11.33
N ILE A 7 -6.10 9.16 10.32
CA ILE A 7 -6.56 9.05 8.92
C ILE A 7 -7.45 7.82 8.75
N ILE A 8 -7.08 6.69 9.34
CA ILE A 8 -7.86 5.45 9.21
C ILE A 8 -9.24 5.58 9.84
N LEU A 9 -9.35 6.26 10.99
CA LEU A 9 -10.65 6.52 11.64
C LEU A 9 -11.62 7.29 10.74
N ASN A 10 -11.10 8.11 9.82
CA ASN A 10 -11.89 8.91 8.90
C ASN A 10 -11.86 8.37 7.46
N HIS A 11 -11.25 7.20 7.23
CA HIS A 11 -11.12 6.62 5.89
C HIS A 11 -12.50 6.17 5.40
N PRO A 12 -12.86 6.35 4.11
CA PRO A 12 -14.21 6.11 3.58
C PRO A 12 -14.76 4.67 3.64
N GLY A 13 -14.26 3.79 4.51
CA GLY A 13 -14.82 2.46 4.73
C GLY A 13 -14.60 1.52 3.55
N SER A 14 -15.32 0.39 3.50
CA SER A 14 -15.17 -0.62 2.44
C SER A 14 -15.75 -0.17 1.09
N LEU A 15 -14.91 -0.12 0.05
CA LEU A 15 -15.37 -0.03 -1.33
C LEU A 15 -15.81 -1.42 -1.78
N ASN A 16 -17.12 -1.68 -1.74
CA ASN A 16 -17.69 -2.92 -2.26
C ASN A 16 -17.61 -2.91 -3.80
N SER A 17 -16.47 -3.35 -4.35
CA SER A 17 -16.23 -3.45 -5.81
C SER A 17 -17.16 -4.47 -6.51
N GLN A 18 -17.95 -5.24 -5.75
CA GLN A 18 -18.91 -6.22 -6.27
C GLN A 18 -20.31 -5.66 -6.54
N GLN A 19 -20.42 -4.43 -7.05
CA GLN A 19 -21.60 -4.08 -7.88
C GLN A 19 -21.37 -4.57 -9.33
N LEU A 20 -20.94 -5.82 -9.49
CA LEU A 20 -21.17 -6.53 -10.73
C LEU A 20 -22.65 -6.89 -10.75
N SER A 21 -23.34 -6.26 -11.69
CA SER A 21 -24.73 -6.46 -12.06
C SER A 21 -25.12 -7.94 -12.15
N ASN A 22 -25.74 -8.48 -11.11
CA ASN A 22 -26.70 -9.57 -11.28
C ASN A 22 -28.09 -8.92 -11.32
N ASN A 23 -28.61 -8.73 -12.53
CA ASN A 23 -30.02 -8.41 -12.79
C ASN A 23 -30.95 -9.60 -12.46
N GLN A 24 -30.73 -10.26 -11.33
CA GLN A 24 -31.66 -11.19 -10.73
C GLN A 24 -31.85 -10.74 -9.29
N THR A 25 -32.76 -9.78 -9.14
CA THR A 25 -33.39 -9.50 -7.85
C THR A 25 -34.17 -10.76 -7.44
N PRO A 26 -33.83 -11.46 -6.34
CA PRO A 26 -34.88 -12.15 -5.61
C PRO A 26 -35.79 -11.06 -5.05
N ASP A 27 -37.07 -11.16 -5.37
CA ASP A 27 -38.10 -10.25 -4.91
C ASP A 27 -38.06 -10.18 -3.37
N GLY A 28 -37.77 -9.00 -2.80
CA GLY A 28 -37.95 -8.73 -1.37
C GLY A 28 -36.72 -8.45 -0.49
N GLU A 29 -35.49 -8.36 -1.00
CA GLU A 29 -34.35 -8.03 -0.13
C GLU A 29 -34.25 -6.51 0.16
N ASN A 30 -34.48 -6.15 1.42
CA ASN A 30 -34.44 -4.77 1.91
C ASN A 30 -32.98 -4.27 1.91
N ILE A 31 -32.66 -3.27 1.08
CA ILE A 31 -31.31 -2.68 0.95
C ILE A 31 -30.72 -2.28 2.31
N LEU A 32 -31.59 -1.87 3.24
CA LEU A 32 -31.22 -1.55 4.62
C LEU A 32 -30.72 -2.79 5.37
N LEU A 33 -31.39 -3.94 5.26
CA LEU A 33 -30.97 -5.20 5.90
C LEU A 33 -29.62 -5.67 5.38
N LYS A 34 -29.35 -5.48 4.08
CA LYS A 34 -28.03 -5.77 3.50
C LYS A 34 -26.94 -4.88 4.11
N ARG A 35 -27.19 -3.57 4.23
CA ARG A 35 -26.28 -2.65 4.93
C ARG A 35 -26.09 -2.99 6.42
N PHE A 36 -27.14 -3.43 7.10
CA PHE A 36 -27.05 -3.90 8.49
C PHE A 36 -26.32 -5.24 8.64
N SER A 37 -26.28 -6.07 7.59
CA SER A 37 -25.48 -7.30 7.61
C SER A 37 -23.98 -7.05 7.38
N GLU A 38 -23.63 -5.93 6.77
CA GLU A 38 -22.23 -5.51 6.54
C GLU A 38 -21.57 -4.90 7.79
N VAL A 39 -22.34 -4.64 8.86
CA VAL A 39 -21.80 -4.17 10.15
C VAL A 39 -21.61 -5.35 11.10
N ASN A 40 -20.38 -5.87 11.15
CA ASN A 40 -20.00 -6.86 12.16
C ASN A 40 -19.62 -6.14 13.46
N ILE A 41 -20.43 -6.32 14.51
CA ILE A 41 -20.24 -5.66 15.82
C ILE A 41 -19.15 -6.37 16.66
N SER A 42 -18.64 -7.53 16.23
CA SER A 42 -17.61 -8.29 16.96
C SER A 42 -16.17 -7.94 16.56
N GLU A 43 -15.90 -6.72 16.07
CA GLU A 43 -14.61 -6.37 15.47
C GLU A 43 -13.54 -6.23 16.57
N GLU A 44 -12.67 -7.24 16.69
CA GLU A 44 -11.35 -7.03 17.30
C GLU A 44 -10.67 -5.91 16.52
N SER A 45 -10.25 -4.84 17.21
CA SER A 45 -9.59 -3.71 16.56
C SER A 45 -8.41 -4.23 15.72
N PRO A 46 -8.39 -3.97 14.39
CA PRO A 46 -7.36 -4.54 13.54
C PRO A 46 -5.99 -4.13 14.05
N LYS A 47 -5.08 -5.12 14.15
CA LYS A 47 -3.72 -4.90 14.64
C LYS A 47 -3.07 -3.78 13.85
N GLU A 48 -2.60 -2.76 14.56
CA GLU A 48 -1.88 -1.65 13.96
C GLU A 48 -0.36 -1.85 14.08
N THR A 49 0.38 -1.32 13.11
CA THR A 49 1.84 -1.30 13.11
C THR A 49 2.33 -0.06 12.38
N TRP A 50 3.47 0.49 12.79
CA TRP A 50 4.10 1.60 12.12
C TRP A 50 5.62 1.51 12.16
N LEU A 51 6.24 2.07 11.13
CA LEU A 51 7.68 2.20 10.99
C LEU A 51 8.01 3.68 10.83
N VAL A 52 9.16 4.09 11.37
CA VAL A 52 9.70 5.44 11.19
C VAL A 52 11.11 5.33 10.65
N ARG A 53 11.43 6.09 9.60
CA ARG A 53 12.80 6.21 9.06
C ARG A 53 13.23 7.66 9.01
N SER A 54 14.54 7.91 9.13
CA SER A 54 15.13 9.22 8.86
C SER A 54 15.14 9.48 7.35
N ASN A 55 14.84 10.71 6.94
CA ASN A 55 14.89 11.15 5.56
C ASN A 55 15.66 12.48 5.48
N GLU A 56 16.60 12.58 4.54
CA GLU A 56 17.49 13.76 4.42
C GLU A 56 16.75 15.03 4.00
N THR A 57 15.63 14.90 3.29
CA THR A 57 14.85 16.02 2.73
C THR A 57 13.78 16.51 3.70
N CYS A 58 13.05 15.61 4.35
CA CYS A 58 11.92 15.95 5.23
C CYS A 58 12.15 15.65 6.72
N GLY A 59 13.33 15.15 7.08
CA GLY A 59 13.71 14.79 8.45
C GLY A 59 13.29 13.38 8.85
N GLU A 60 11.99 13.11 8.86
CA GLU A 60 11.42 11.82 9.24
C GLU A 60 10.31 11.39 8.28
N GLU A 61 10.14 10.10 8.09
CA GLU A 61 8.99 9.51 7.40
C GLU A 61 8.34 8.44 8.28
N GLU A 62 7.02 8.38 8.24
CA GLU A 62 6.22 7.38 8.95
C GLU A 62 5.40 6.56 7.95
N LEU A 63 5.51 5.24 8.03
CA LEU A 63 4.65 4.30 7.31
C LEU A 63 3.83 3.53 8.34
N TYR A 64 2.54 3.84 8.41
CA TYR A 64 1.58 3.22 9.31
C TYR A 64 0.67 2.28 8.52
N TYR A 65 0.25 1.16 9.10
CA TYR A 65 -0.81 0.32 8.54
C TYR A 65 -1.67 -0.35 9.62
N SER A 66 -2.95 -0.55 9.30
CA SER A 66 -3.91 -1.31 10.11
C SER A 66 -5.05 -1.82 9.21
N GLY A 67 -5.41 -3.09 9.38
CA GLY A 67 -6.38 -3.77 8.53
C GLY A 67 -5.98 -3.65 7.07
N LYS A 68 -6.85 -3.07 6.23
CA LYS A 68 -6.65 -2.94 4.78
C LYS A 68 -5.98 -1.64 4.34
N VAL A 69 -5.61 -0.75 5.27
CA VAL A 69 -5.18 0.61 4.96
C VAL A 69 -3.75 0.85 5.45
N ALA A 70 -2.94 1.47 4.59
CA ALA A 70 -1.63 2.00 4.94
C ALA A 70 -1.59 3.52 4.68
N VAL A 71 -0.83 4.24 5.49
CA VAL A 71 -0.71 5.69 5.44
C VAL A 71 0.76 6.06 5.50
N HIS A 72 1.20 6.89 4.56
CA HIS A 72 2.56 7.41 4.48
C HIS A 72 2.57 8.91 4.78
N TYR A 73 3.41 9.30 5.75
CA TYR A 73 3.65 10.67 6.14
C TYR A 73 5.11 11.04 5.94
N LYS A 74 5.34 12.28 5.49
CA LYS A 74 6.65 12.94 5.51
C LYS A 74 6.66 14.02 6.58
N GLY A 75 7.78 14.19 7.27
CA GLY A 75 7.95 15.14 8.37
C GLY A 75 7.86 14.54 9.78
N SER A 76 8.48 15.24 10.72
CA SER A 76 8.44 14.95 12.16
C SER A 76 7.08 15.23 12.79
N GLN A 77 6.88 14.90 14.07
CA GLN A 77 5.60 15.07 14.80
C GLN A 77 4.89 16.41 14.59
N ASN A 78 5.64 17.52 14.46
CA ASN A 78 5.07 18.86 14.30
C ASN A 78 4.98 19.33 12.84
N THR A 79 5.60 18.62 11.90
CA THR A 79 5.70 18.99 10.48
C THR A 79 5.13 17.93 9.55
N ARG A 80 4.30 17.02 10.07
CA ARG A 80 3.73 15.90 9.31
C ARG A 80 2.86 16.39 8.15
N VAL A 81 3.18 15.94 6.95
CA VAL A 81 2.40 16.13 5.73
C VAL A 81 2.01 14.75 5.20
N LEU A 82 0.71 14.56 4.97
CA LEU A 82 0.18 13.32 4.41
C LEU A 82 0.67 13.19 2.97
N GLU A 83 1.48 12.18 2.70
CA GLU A 83 2.02 11.93 1.37
C GLU A 83 1.05 11.07 0.56
N ALA A 84 0.65 9.94 1.13
CA ALA A 84 -0.20 8.97 0.44
C ALA A 84 -1.01 8.12 1.42
N THR A 85 -2.16 7.65 0.94
CA THR A 85 -2.97 6.63 1.60
C THR A 85 -3.19 5.50 0.62
N TYR A 86 -2.96 4.28 1.07
CA TYR A 86 -3.04 3.07 0.27
C TYR A 86 -4.08 2.13 0.82
N ARG A 87 -4.69 1.35 -0.07
CA ARG A 87 -5.72 0.39 0.27
C ARG A 87 -5.47 -0.95 -0.42
N CYS A 88 -5.54 -2.02 0.36
CA CYS A 88 -5.54 -3.40 -0.13
C CYS A 88 -6.96 -4.01 -0.12
N GLU A 89 -7.12 -5.10 -0.85
CA GLU A 89 -8.39 -5.85 -0.87
C GLU A 89 -8.55 -6.69 0.40
N THR A 90 -7.44 -7.24 0.86
CA THR A 90 -7.33 -7.99 2.12
C THR A 90 -6.48 -7.23 3.13
N ASP A 91 -6.45 -7.73 4.37
CA ASP A 91 -5.67 -7.12 5.43
C ASP A 91 -4.18 -7.15 5.08
N ILE A 92 -3.54 -6.01 5.29
CA ILE A 92 -2.12 -5.80 5.08
C ILE A 92 -1.37 -6.61 6.13
N LYS A 93 -0.56 -7.55 5.66
CA LYS A 93 0.35 -8.33 6.51
C LYS A 93 1.62 -7.54 6.80
N HIS A 94 2.16 -6.87 5.78
CA HIS A 94 3.35 -6.04 5.90
C HIS A 94 3.28 -4.80 5.00
N ALA A 95 3.82 -3.68 5.49
CA ALA A 95 4.09 -2.48 4.71
C ALA A 95 5.55 -2.06 4.94
N LEU A 96 6.30 -1.85 3.87
CA LEU A 96 7.76 -1.62 3.92
C LEU A 96 8.19 -0.60 2.87
N TRP A 97 9.27 0.12 3.14
CA TRP A 97 10.05 0.75 2.07
C TRP A 97 10.97 -0.29 1.45
N CYS A 98 11.03 -0.33 0.13
CA CYS A 98 11.86 -1.26 -0.62
C CYS A 98 12.60 -0.53 -1.74
N THR A 99 13.79 -1.04 -2.07
CA THR A 99 14.59 -0.53 -3.19
C THR A 99 14.78 -1.64 -4.20
N PHE A 100 14.35 -1.43 -5.43
CA PHE A 100 14.52 -2.36 -6.54
C PHE A 100 15.60 -1.87 -7.48
N HIS A 101 16.54 -2.72 -7.85
CA HIS A 101 17.54 -2.39 -8.87
C HIS A 101 17.02 -2.79 -10.24
N THR A 102 16.92 -1.84 -11.17
CA THR A 102 16.39 -2.11 -12.51
C THR A 102 17.48 -2.44 -13.54
N ASN A 103 18.76 -2.35 -13.15
CA ASN A 103 19.86 -2.78 -14.01
C ASN A 103 20.38 -4.15 -13.56
N ILE A 104 20.67 -5.01 -14.53
CA ILE A 104 21.37 -6.26 -14.31
C ILE A 104 22.86 -5.91 -14.27
N PRO A 105 23.59 -6.22 -13.19
CA PRO A 105 25.00 -5.91 -13.15
C PRO A 105 25.75 -6.67 -14.28
N ASP A 106 26.68 -5.96 -14.93
CA ASP A 106 27.26 -6.25 -16.25
C ASP A 106 27.87 -7.64 -16.48
N HIS A 107 27.95 -8.49 -15.46
CA HIS A 107 28.54 -9.83 -15.57
C HIS A 107 27.75 -10.83 -16.43
N LEU A 108 26.55 -10.48 -16.90
CA LEU A 108 25.78 -11.27 -17.87
C LEU A 108 25.85 -10.74 -19.31
N ILE A 109 26.42 -9.55 -19.54
CA ILE A 109 26.55 -8.95 -20.87
C ILE A 109 28.02 -9.06 -21.32
N LYS A 110 28.46 -10.28 -21.60
CA LYS A 110 29.68 -10.49 -22.39
C LYS A 110 29.38 -10.13 -23.85
N GLY A 111 29.58 -8.86 -24.18
CA GLY A 111 29.64 -8.37 -25.56
C GLY A 111 28.43 -7.55 -25.97
N LYS A 112 28.49 -6.25 -25.70
CA LYS A 112 28.24 -5.19 -26.69
C LYS A 112 28.69 -3.84 -26.13
N GLU A 113 29.01 -2.97 -27.07
CA GLU A 113 29.86 -1.80 -26.96
C GLU A 113 29.31 -0.69 -26.04
N TYR A 114 30.23 0.01 -25.38
CA TYR A 114 30.15 1.38 -24.84
C TYR A 114 28.74 1.95 -24.61
N GLU A 115 28.23 1.80 -23.40
CA GLU A 115 27.24 2.74 -22.85
C GLU A 115 27.98 3.90 -22.14
N PRO A 116 27.50 5.15 -22.25
CA PRO A 116 28.21 6.32 -21.76
C PRO A 116 28.37 6.28 -20.23
N GLU A 117 29.55 6.72 -19.76
CA GLU A 117 29.87 7.00 -18.36
C GLU A 117 28.79 7.92 -17.76
N GLY A 118 27.77 7.34 -17.12
CA GLY A 118 26.59 8.09 -16.67
C GLY A 118 25.33 7.27 -16.45
N SER A 119 25.28 5.98 -16.81
CA SER A 119 24.18 5.09 -16.44
C SER A 119 24.25 4.73 -14.95
N ILE A 120 23.93 5.71 -14.09
CA ILE A 120 23.61 5.51 -12.68
C ILE A 120 22.75 4.25 -12.59
N HIS A 121 23.17 3.26 -11.80
CA HIS A 121 22.32 2.13 -11.44
C HIS A 121 20.96 2.69 -10.99
N LYS A 122 19.95 2.60 -11.86
CA LYS A 122 18.62 3.11 -11.54
C LYS A 122 18.01 2.19 -10.50
N SER A 123 18.13 2.60 -9.25
CA SER A 123 17.37 2.02 -8.14
C SER A 123 16.03 2.75 -8.06
N LEU A 124 14.96 2.00 -7.87
CA LEU A 124 13.61 2.51 -7.63
C LEU A 124 13.29 2.33 -6.15
N GLU A 125 13.08 3.44 -5.44
CA GLU A 125 12.46 3.40 -4.12
C GLU A 125 10.95 3.25 -4.26
N CYS A 126 10.41 2.32 -3.49
CA CYS A 126 9.00 1.95 -3.52
C CYS A 126 8.45 1.80 -2.11
N ILE A 127 7.17 2.09 -1.94
CA ILE A 127 6.36 1.58 -0.83
C ILE A 127 5.77 0.24 -1.26
N CYS A 128 6.05 -0.82 -0.52
CA CYS A 128 5.56 -2.15 -0.77
C CYS A 128 4.52 -2.56 0.27
N LEU A 129 3.37 -3.03 -0.21
CA LEU A 129 2.30 -3.58 0.61
C LEU A 129 2.12 -5.05 0.28
N LEU A 130 2.28 -5.90 1.28
CA LEU A 130 2.00 -7.33 1.19
C LEU A 130 0.67 -7.61 1.88
N ASP A 131 -0.28 -8.14 1.13
CA ASP A 131 -1.55 -8.64 1.67
C ASP A 131 -1.63 -10.17 1.56
N SER A 132 -2.82 -10.75 1.61
CA SER A 132 -2.96 -12.21 1.58
C SER A 132 -2.58 -12.83 0.24
N TYR A 133 -2.68 -12.08 -0.85
CA TYR A 133 -2.57 -12.62 -2.21
C TYR A 133 -1.58 -11.87 -3.08
N THR A 134 -1.25 -10.63 -2.73
CA THR A 134 -0.51 -9.72 -3.60
C THR A 134 0.61 -8.99 -2.88
N LEU A 135 1.67 -8.74 -3.64
CA LEU A 135 2.65 -7.71 -3.36
C LEU A 135 2.35 -6.53 -4.28
N LYS A 136 2.07 -5.36 -3.70
CA LYS A 136 1.89 -4.09 -4.42
C LYS A 136 3.08 -3.19 -4.17
N ALA A 137 3.73 -2.68 -5.20
CA ALA A 137 4.84 -1.74 -5.10
C ALA A 137 4.46 -0.41 -5.76
N PHE A 138 4.54 0.68 -5.02
CA PHE A 138 4.23 2.04 -5.46
C PHE A 138 5.52 2.86 -5.53
N THR A 139 5.87 3.35 -6.71
CA THR A 139 7.07 4.17 -6.92
C THR A 139 6.80 5.63 -6.58
N GLU A 140 7.86 6.39 -6.30
CA GLU A 140 7.76 7.85 -6.12
C GLU A 140 7.29 8.59 -7.39
N CYS A 141 7.50 7.98 -8.57
CA CYS A 141 7.05 8.53 -9.84
C CYS A 141 5.56 8.26 -10.13
N GLY A 142 4.85 7.56 -9.22
CA GLY A 142 3.43 7.26 -9.34
C GLY A 142 3.09 6.01 -10.14
N GLU A 143 4.09 5.16 -10.46
CA GLU A 143 3.85 3.85 -11.06
C GLU A 143 3.44 2.84 -9.98
N ASP A 144 2.51 1.95 -10.32
CA ASP A 144 2.04 0.88 -9.45
C ASP A 144 2.24 -0.50 -10.09
N TYR A 145 2.92 -1.39 -9.36
CA TYR A 145 3.19 -2.76 -9.78
C TYR A 145 2.48 -3.71 -8.83
N VAL A 146 1.75 -4.69 -9.38
CA VAL A 146 1.05 -5.71 -8.61
C VAL A 146 1.52 -7.09 -9.03
N SER A 147 1.98 -7.88 -8.08
CA SER A 147 2.40 -9.26 -8.28
C SER A 147 1.60 -10.20 -7.39
N ALA A 148 1.11 -11.31 -7.95
CA ALA A 148 0.46 -12.36 -7.19
C ALA A 148 1.50 -13.24 -6.48
N LEU A 149 1.21 -13.62 -5.23
CA LEU A 149 2.04 -14.53 -4.46
C LEU A 149 1.75 -15.97 -4.88
N GLN A 150 2.80 -16.72 -5.25
CA GLN A 150 2.67 -18.13 -5.66
C GLN A 150 2.56 -19.08 -4.46
N PHE A 151 2.84 -18.61 -3.25
CA PHE A 151 2.84 -19.36 -2.01
C PHE A 151 2.56 -18.42 -0.83
N GLN A 152 2.14 -19.00 0.29
CA GLN A 152 1.75 -18.29 1.51
C GLN A 152 2.62 -18.68 2.70
#